data_AF-A0A351USF8-F1
#
_entry.id   AF-A0A351USF8-F1
#
_cell.length_a   1.000
_cell.length_b   1.000
_cell.length_c   1.000
_cell.angle_alpha   90.00
_cell.angle_beta   90.00
_cell.angle_gamma   90.00
#
_symmetry.space_group_name_H-M   'P 1'
#
loop_
_entity.id
_entity.type
_entity.pdbx_description
1 polymer ?
#
loop_
_entity_poly.entity_id
_entity_poly.type
_entity_poly.pdbx_seq_one_letter_code
_entity_poly.pdbx_strand_id
1 'polypeptide(L)'
;ISVKKENGKRFFKIQAEKENFQAAAVILAAGSKAAPKSGSDGSGYALARKLGHTIRPVLPALVQLRCREKSYKQLAGIRTQAKITLYLDGETADTDTGELLFTEYGISGIPVFQVSRFASLGLARKCAVYAVL
;
A
#
# COMPACT_ATOMS: atom_id res chain seq x y z
N ILE A 1 -19.29 10.98 9.40
CA ILE A 1 -18.99 11.28 10.83
C ILE A 1 -18.66 12.75 10.95
N SER A 2 -19.17 13.44 11.97
CA SER A 2 -18.88 14.85 12.26
C SER A 2 -18.74 15.09 13.77
N VAL A 3 -17.96 16.10 14.13
CA VAL A 3 -17.82 16.55 15.51
C VAL A 3 -18.93 17.56 15.82
N LYS A 4 -19.62 17.39 16.95
CA LYS A 4 -20.67 18.28 17.44
C LYS A 4 -20.39 18.70 18.89
N LYS A 5 -20.99 19.82 19.29
CA LYS A 5 -20.94 20.36 20.66
C LYS A 5 -22.35 20.77 21.07
N GLU A 6 -22.80 20.29 22.22
CA GLU A 6 -24.12 20.60 22.78
C GLU A 6 -24.01 20.66 24.31
N ASN A 7 -24.62 21.67 24.95
CA ASN A 7 -24.55 21.88 26.40
C ASN A 7 -23.12 21.81 26.97
N GLY A 8 -22.14 22.36 26.24
CA GLY A 8 -20.73 22.34 26.62
C GLY A 8 -19.99 21.01 26.35
N LYS A 9 -20.69 19.91 26.06
CA LYS A 9 -20.10 18.59 25.80
C LYS A 9 -19.85 18.38 24.31
N ARG A 10 -18.67 17.86 23.97
CA ARG A 10 -18.29 17.47 22.60
C ARG A 10 -18.61 15.99 22.38
N PHE A 11 -19.18 15.65 21.23
CA PHE A 11 -19.47 14.27 20.83
C PHE A 11 -19.34 14.10 19.30
N PHE A 12 -19.37 12.86 18.84
CA PHE A 12 -19.40 12.51 17.42
C PHE A 12 -20.83 12.13 17.00
N LYS A 13 -21.28 12.70 15.88
CA LYS A 13 -22.48 12.25 15.17
C LYS A 13 -22.05 11.37 13.98
N ILE A 14 -22.54 10.14 13.95
CA ILE A 14 -22.28 9.15 12.91
C ILE A 14 -23.57 8.97 12.12
N GLN A 15 -23.50 9.15 10.82
CA GLN A 15 -24.61 8.88 9.90
C GLN A 15 -24.25 7.62 9.12
N ALA A 16 -25.01 6.56 9.31
CA ALA A 16 -24.98 5.35 8.52
C ALA A 16 -26.21 5.31 7.60
N GLU A 17 -26.29 4.29 6.74
CA GLU A 17 -27.39 4.18 5.77
C GLU A 17 -28.76 4.01 6.43
N LYS A 18 -28.83 3.25 7.53
CA LYS A 18 -30.09 2.89 8.20
C LYS A 18 -30.39 3.73 9.43
N GLU A 19 -29.36 4.13 10.16
CA GLU A 19 -29.51 4.80 11.44
C GLU A 19 -28.40 5.80 11.72
N ASN A 20 -28.66 6.70 12.67
CA ASN A 20 -27.71 7.68 13.15
C ASN A 20 -27.30 7.35 14.58
N PHE A 21 -26.00 7.44 14.86
CA PHE A 21 -25.46 7.22 16.19
C PHE A 21 -24.86 8.49 16.77
N GLN A 22 -24.81 8.54 18.10
CA GLN A 22 -24.04 9.52 18.86
C GLN A 22 -23.08 8.78 19.78
N ALA A 23 -21.83 9.26 19.87
CA ALA A 23 -20.83 8.65 20.75
C ALA A 23 -19.86 9.71 21.29
N ALA A 24 -19.38 9.51 22.53
CA ALA A 24 -18.32 10.34 23.08
C ALA A 24 -16.96 10.09 22.39
N ALA A 25 -16.74 8.86 21.90
CA ALA A 25 -15.53 8.45 21.21
C ALA A 25 -15.85 7.59 19.98
N VAL A 26 -14.97 7.61 18.97
CA VAL A 26 -15.06 6.81 17.74
C VAL A 26 -13.68 6.27 17.40
N ILE A 27 -13.60 4.98 17.07
CA ILE A 27 -12.39 4.33 16.58
C ILE A 27 -12.50 4.19 15.06
N LEU A 28 -11.50 4.67 14.33
CA LEU A 28 -11.43 4.51 12.88
C LEU A 28 -10.63 3.23 12.51
N ALA A 29 -11.34 2.16 12.16
CA ALA A 29 -10.77 0.86 11.82
C ALA A 29 -11.19 0.37 10.41
N ALA A 30 -11.27 1.29 9.44
CA ALA A 30 -11.81 1.03 8.10
C ALA A 30 -10.84 0.33 7.11
N GLY A 31 -9.69 -0.16 7.59
CA GLY A 31 -8.67 -0.77 6.73
C GLY A 31 -8.02 0.21 5.74
N SER A 32 -7.43 -0.35 4.68
CA SER A 32 -6.67 0.42 3.67
C SER A 32 -7.40 0.45 2.31
N LYS A 33 -6.67 0.64 1.21
CA LYS A 33 -7.17 0.44 -0.16
C LYS A 33 -6.81 -0.94 -0.75
N ALA A 34 -6.02 -1.72 -0.01
CA ALA A 34 -5.63 -3.06 -0.43
C ALA A 34 -6.83 -4.00 -0.33
N ALA A 35 -6.90 -4.97 -1.24
CA ALA A 35 -7.94 -6.00 -1.29
C ALA A 35 -9.39 -5.44 -1.22
N PRO A 36 -9.83 -4.60 -2.17
CA PRO A 36 -11.16 -3.96 -2.11
C PRO A 36 -12.34 -4.94 -2.03
N LYS A 37 -12.17 -6.17 -2.52
CA LYS A 37 -13.17 -7.24 -2.37
C LYS A 37 -13.45 -7.63 -0.92
N SER A 38 -12.57 -7.34 0.03
CA SER A 38 -12.80 -7.56 1.47
C SER A 38 -13.58 -6.42 2.14
N GLY A 39 -13.92 -5.36 1.41
CA GLY A 39 -14.58 -4.16 1.93
C GLY A 39 -13.64 -2.99 2.24
N SER A 40 -12.32 -3.17 2.06
CA SER A 40 -11.31 -2.10 2.24
C SER A 40 -11.25 -1.17 1.01
N ASP A 41 -11.82 0.03 1.11
CA ASP A 41 -11.98 0.96 -0.03
C ASP A 41 -11.20 2.28 0.11
N GLY A 42 -10.55 2.51 1.25
CA GLY A 42 -9.86 3.75 1.57
C GLY A 42 -10.74 4.93 2.00
N SER A 43 -12.04 4.72 2.22
CA SER A 43 -12.96 5.73 2.77
C SER A 43 -12.50 6.29 4.12
N GLY A 44 -11.82 5.47 4.93
CA GLY A 44 -11.20 5.88 6.19
C GLY A 44 -10.19 7.02 6.03
N TYR A 45 -9.39 7.02 4.96
CA TYR A 45 -8.44 8.11 4.70
C TYR A 45 -9.16 9.44 4.44
N ALA A 46 -10.25 9.41 3.68
CA ALA A 46 -11.05 10.60 3.39
C ALA A 46 -11.70 11.13 4.67
N LEU A 47 -12.20 10.24 5.53
CA LEU A 47 -12.77 10.61 6.82
C LEU A 47 -11.73 11.23 7.75
N ALA A 48 -10.55 10.61 7.90
CA ALA A 48 -9.47 11.14 8.73
C ALA A 48 -9.04 12.54 8.25
N ARG A 49 -8.94 12.75 6.93
CA ARG A 49 -8.64 14.08 6.35
C ARG A 49 -9.71 15.12 6.72
N LYS A 50 -11.00 14.77 6.62
CA LYS A 50 -12.11 15.65 7.01
C LYS A 50 -12.09 16.02 8.50
N LEU A 51 -11.50 15.18 9.35
CA LEU A 51 -11.32 15.44 10.77
C LEU A 51 -10.03 16.22 11.09
N GLY A 52 -9.29 16.67 10.08
CA GLY A 52 -8.10 17.50 10.23
C GLY A 52 -6.77 16.74 10.25
N HIS A 53 -6.77 15.41 10.05
CA HIS A 53 -5.53 14.65 9.96
C HIS A 53 -4.83 14.83 8.60
N THR A 54 -3.50 14.88 8.63
CA THR A 54 -2.68 14.78 7.42
C THR A 54 -2.55 13.33 7.00
N ILE A 55 -2.86 13.02 5.74
CA ILE A 55 -2.71 11.68 5.17
C ILE A 55 -1.46 11.66 4.30
N ARG A 56 -0.50 10.79 4.65
CA ARG A 56 0.67 10.53 3.80
C ARG A 56 0.26 9.83 2.50
N PRO A 57 1.04 9.95 1.41
CA PRO A 57 0.78 9.21 0.18
C PRO A 57 0.60 7.71 0.47
N VAL A 58 -0.51 7.15 0.01
CA VAL A 58 -0.82 5.72 0.16
C VAL A 58 -0.34 5.01 -1.08
N LEU A 59 0.65 4.14 -0.92
CA LEU A 59 1.35 3.46 -2.00
C LEU A 59 1.25 1.93 -1.84
N PRO A 60 1.30 1.15 -2.94
CA PRO A 60 1.31 -0.31 -2.85
C PRO A 60 2.56 -0.83 -2.10
N ALA A 61 2.38 -1.89 -1.32
CA ALA A 61 3.45 -2.62 -0.64
C ALA A 61 3.07 -4.10 -0.55
N LEU A 62 4.06 -4.98 -0.43
CA LEU A 62 3.90 -6.44 -0.51
C LEU A 62 3.25 -6.87 -1.84
N VAL A 63 3.71 -6.28 -2.94
CA VAL A 63 3.20 -6.54 -4.29
C VAL A 63 4.30 -7.05 -5.21
N GLN A 64 3.90 -7.74 -6.26
CA GLN A 64 4.75 -8.06 -7.39
C GLN A 64 5.28 -6.80 -8.09
N LEU A 65 6.41 -6.91 -8.76
CA LEU A 65 6.97 -5.82 -9.57
C LEU A 65 6.80 -6.14 -11.06
N ARG A 66 6.27 -5.18 -11.80
CA ARG A 66 6.24 -5.21 -13.26
C ARG A 66 7.54 -4.64 -13.78
N CYS A 67 8.21 -5.40 -14.65
CA CYS A 67 9.50 -5.03 -15.21
C CYS A 67 9.32 -4.62 -16.69
N ARG A 68 10.23 -3.80 -17.22
CA ARG A 68 10.11 -3.22 -18.57
C ARG A 68 10.62 -4.18 -19.64
N GLU A 69 11.53 -5.07 -19.27
CA GLU A 69 12.21 -6.00 -20.16
C GLU A 69 11.22 -7.05 -20.69
N LYS A 70 11.42 -7.51 -21.93
CA LYS A 70 10.52 -8.47 -22.58
C LYS A 70 10.89 -9.94 -22.35
N SER A 71 12.07 -10.20 -21.82
CA SER A 71 12.59 -11.56 -21.60
C SER A 71 11.80 -12.35 -20.55
N TYR A 72 11.08 -11.68 -19.66
CA TYR A 72 10.31 -12.31 -18.59
C TYR A 72 9.25 -13.30 -19.07
N LYS A 73 8.68 -13.12 -20.27
CA LYS A 73 7.73 -14.08 -20.84
C LYS A 73 8.34 -15.48 -21.03
N GLN A 74 9.64 -15.56 -21.35
CA GLN A 74 10.34 -16.83 -21.54
C GLN A 74 10.73 -17.48 -20.19
N LEU A 75 10.76 -16.70 -19.12
CA LEU A 75 11.12 -17.16 -17.77
C LEU A 75 9.88 -17.44 -16.91
N ALA A 76 8.68 -17.14 -17.40
CA ALA A 76 7.46 -17.20 -16.61
C ALA A 76 7.22 -18.60 -16.03
N GLY A 77 6.93 -18.65 -14.73
CA GLY A 77 6.70 -19.89 -13.98
C GLY A 77 7.95 -20.46 -13.32
N ILE A 78 9.15 -20.02 -13.70
CA ILE A 78 10.40 -20.43 -13.05
C ILE A 78 10.45 -19.85 -11.63
N ARG A 79 10.74 -20.73 -10.67
CA ARG A 79 11.05 -20.38 -9.28
C ARG A 79 12.50 -20.68 -8.99
N THR A 80 13.16 -19.79 -8.27
CA THR A 80 14.56 -19.98 -7.88
C THR A 80 14.87 -19.24 -6.59
N GLN A 81 15.86 -19.74 -5.86
CA GLN A 81 16.44 -19.00 -4.75
C GLN A 81 17.32 -17.88 -5.31
N ALA A 82 17.00 -16.63 -4.99
CA ALA A 82 17.74 -15.47 -5.48
C ALA A 82 17.81 -14.36 -4.43
N LYS A 83 18.80 -13.46 -4.60
CA LYS A 83 18.93 -12.24 -3.82
C LYS A 83 18.50 -11.07 -4.68
N ILE A 84 17.41 -10.41 -4.33
CA ILE A 84 17.01 -9.17 -5.00
C ILE A 84 17.63 -7.98 -4.27
N THR A 85 18.21 -7.06 -5.02
CA THR A 85 18.59 -5.73 -4.52
C THR A 85 17.87 -4.66 -5.33
N LEU A 86 17.11 -3.81 -4.65
CA LEU A 86 16.41 -2.68 -5.26
C LEU A 86 17.25 -1.41 -5.13
N TYR A 87 17.36 -0.66 -6.23
CA TYR A 87 18.06 0.60 -6.28
C TYR A 87 17.11 1.76 -6.58
N LEU A 88 17.37 2.91 -5.95
CA LEU A 88 16.73 4.20 -6.21
C LEU A 88 17.81 5.21 -6.55
N ASP A 89 17.75 5.78 -7.76
CA ASP A 89 18.75 6.75 -8.26
C ASP A 89 20.22 6.27 -8.12
N GLY A 90 20.44 4.96 -8.26
CA GLY A 90 21.75 4.34 -8.16
C GLY A 90 22.16 3.90 -6.75
N GLU A 91 21.42 4.29 -5.72
CA GLU A 91 21.67 3.88 -4.33
C GLU A 91 20.83 2.67 -3.93
N THR A 92 21.41 1.75 -3.16
CA THR A 92 20.70 0.59 -2.63
C THR A 92 19.61 1.05 -1.66
N ALA A 93 18.36 0.72 -1.96
CA ALA A 93 17.23 1.01 -1.09
C ALA A 93 16.91 -0.16 -0.15
N ASP A 94 16.96 -1.40 -0.66
CA ASP A 94 16.77 -2.60 0.15
C ASP A 94 17.28 -3.86 -0.56
N THR A 95 17.53 -4.91 0.21
CA THR A 95 17.95 -6.23 -0.28
C THR A 95 17.24 -7.31 0.50
N ASP A 96 16.77 -8.35 -0.19
CA ASP A 96 16.24 -9.56 0.45
C ASP A 96 16.63 -10.82 -0.34
N THR A 97 16.62 -11.98 0.32
CA THR A 97 16.96 -13.28 -0.28
C THR A 97 15.88 -14.31 0.02
N GLY A 98 15.42 -15.02 -1.01
CA GLY A 98 14.33 -15.98 -0.86
C GLY A 98 13.95 -16.64 -2.18
N GLU A 99 12.83 -17.38 -2.17
CA GLU A 99 12.24 -17.93 -3.39
C GLU A 99 11.60 -16.79 -4.21
N LEU A 100 12.19 -16.51 -5.36
CA LEU A 100 11.69 -15.59 -6.36
C LEU A 100 10.91 -16.35 -7.44
N LEU A 101 9.84 -15.75 -7.93
CA LEU A 101 9.04 -16.24 -9.05
C LEU A 101 9.16 -15.28 -10.23
N PHE A 102 9.61 -15.78 -11.37
CA PHE A 102 9.49 -15.08 -12.64
C PHE A 102 8.06 -15.19 -13.17
N THR A 103 7.50 -14.07 -13.60
CA THR A 103 6.15 -14.00 -14.20
C THR A 103 6.25 -13.42 -15.60
N GLU A 104 5.20 -13.53 -16.42
CA GLU A 104 5.23 -12.95 -17.77
C GLU A 104 5.47 -11.44 -17.79
N TYR A 105 5.11 -10.73 -16.71
CA TYR A 105 5.19 -9.28 -16.61
C TYR A 105 6.38 -8.76 -15.78
N GLY A 106 7.20 -9.65 -15.21
CA GLY A 106 8.30 -9.26 -14.31
C GLY A 106 8.58 -10.30 -13.23
N ILE A 107 8.58 -9.86 -11.98
CA ILE A 107 9.01 -10.66 -10.84
C ILE A 107 8.03 -10.61 -9.67
N SER A 108 7.99 -11.70 -8.91
CA SER A 108 7.14 -11.92 -7.75
C SER A 108 7.87 -12.81 -6.74
N GLY A 109 7.17 -13.22 -5.68
CA GLY A 109 7.73 -14.04 -4.60
C GLY A 109 8.08 -13.22 -3.37
N ILE A 110 8.39 -13.92 -2.28
CA ILE A 110 8.59 -13.34 -0.96
C ILE A 110 9.62 -12.20 -0.98
N PRO A 111 10.84 -12.37 -1.53
CA PRO A 111 11.84 -11.30 -1.46
C PRO A 111 11.44 -10.08 -2.29
N VAL A 112 10.71 -10.28 -3.40
CA VAL A 112 10.15 -9.17 -4.19
C VAL A 112 9.10 -8.39 -3.39
N PHE A 113 8.23 -9.09 -2.67
CA PHE A 113 7.21 -8.45 -1.83
C PHE A 113 7.84 -7.59 -0.74
N GLN A 114 8.90 -8.07 -0.08
CA GLN A 114 9.58 -7.34 0.99
C GLN A 114 10.15 -6.00 0.51
N VAL A 115 10.83 -6.00 -0.64
CA VAL A 115 11.45 -4.78 -1.18
C VAL A 115 10.46 -3.87 -1.92
N SER A 116 9.29 -4.38 -2.34
CA SER A 116 8.34 -3.66 -3.22
C SER A 116 7.90 -2.29 -2.72
N ARG A 117 7.83 -2.08 -1.40
CA ARG A 117 7.44 -0.78 -0.81
C ARG A 117 8.38 0.36 -1.22
N PHE A 118 9.67 0.06 -1.38
CA PHE A 118 10.68 1.04 -1.79
C PHE A 118 10.55 1.37 -3.27
N ALA A 119 10.20 0.39 -4.10
CA ALA A 119 9.93 0.62 -5.52
C ALA A 119 8.74 1.56 -5.71
N SER A 120 7.64 1.31 -5.00
CA SER A 120 6.46 2.20 -5.02
C SER A 120 6.80 3.62 -4.57
N LEU A 121 7.62 3.76 -3.51
CA LEU A 121 8.07 5.06 -3.02
C LEU A 121 8.96 5.79 -4.04
N GLY A 122 9.93 5.09 -4.62
CA GLY A 122 10.82 5.61 -5.65
C GLY A 122 10.06 6.11 -6.88
N LEU A 123 9.16 5.30 -7.41
CA LEU A 123 8.30 5.68 -8.54
C LEU A 123 7.43 6.90 -8.21
N ALA A 124 6.84 6.96 -7.01
CA ALA A 124 6.06 8.12 -6.58
C ALA A 124 6.89 9.40 -6.45
N ARG A 125 8.19 9.27 -6.12
CA ARG A 125 9.17 10.36 -6.07
C ARG A 125 9.84 10.66 -7.41
N LYS A 126 9.51 9.90 -8.46
CA LYS A 126 10.12 9.98 -9.79
C LYS A 126 11.62 9.65 -9.82
N CYS A 127 12.08 8.81 -8.88
CA CYS A 127 13.42 8.23 -8.92
C CYS A 127 13.53 7.21 -10.07
N ALA A 128 14.74 7.01 -10.58
CA ALA A 128 15.08 5.83 -11.36
C ALA A 128 15.04 4.60 -10.43
N VAL A 129 14.25 3.59 -10.81
CA VAL A 129 14.08 2.36 -10.03
C VAL A 129 14.49 1.16 -10.87
N TYR A 130 15.42 0.35 -10.37
CA TYR A 130 15.78 -0.93 -10.97
C TYR A 130 16.07 -1.97 -9.90
N ALA A 131 15.95 -3.24 -10.27
CA ALA A 131 16.22 -4.38 -9.41
C ALA A 131 17.30 -5.25 -10.05
N VAL A 132 18.19 -5.78 -9.22
CA VAL A 132 19.21 -6.77 -9.62
C VAL A 132 18.92 -8.06 -8.86
N LEU A 133 18.95 -9.19 -9.57
CA LEU A 133 18.68 -10.55 -9.05
C LEU A 133 19.97 -11.37 -8.97
#